data_AF-A0A248RB79-F1
#
_entry.id   AF-A0A248RB79-F1
#
_cell.length_a   1.000
_cell.length_b   1.000
_cell.length_c   1.000
_cell.angle_alpha   90.00
_cell.angle_beta   90.00
_cell.angle_gamma   90.00
#
_symmetry.space_group_name_H-M   'P 1'
#
loop_
_entity.id
_entity.type
_entity.pdbx_description
1 polymer ?
#
loop_
_entity_poly.entity_id
_entity_poly.type
_entity_poly.pdbx_seq_one_letter_code
_entity_poly.pdbx_strand_id
1 'polypeptide(L)' 'MQYVKIYLSTAPVVAAIWFGLLAGSLIEVNRFFPDALLFPFF' A
#
# COMPACT_ATOMS: atom_id res chain seq x y z
N MET A 1 8.32 23.09 -11.41
CA MET A 1 7.91 21.90 -10.62
C MET A 1 9.00 20.84 -10.44
N GLN A 2 10.25 21.07 -10.89
CA GLN A 2 11.28 20.02 -10.90
C GLN A 2 11.69 19.57 -9.49
N TYR A 3 11.89 20.49 -8.56
CA TYR A 3 12.34 20.17 -7.19
C TYR A 3 11.32 19.37 -6.38
N VAL A 4 10.03 19.61 -6.58
CA VAL A 4 8.95 18.85 -5.92
C VAL A 4 8.98 17.37 -6.34
N LYS A 5 9.23 17.11 -7.63
CA LYS A 5 9.37 15.74 -8.15
C LYS A 5 10.59 15.04 -7.55
N ILE A 6 11.72 15.74 -7.42
CA ILE A 6 12.94 15.18 -6.80
C ILE A 6 12.69 14.83 -5.33
N TYR A 7 12.02 15.71 -4.58
CA TYR A 7 11.64 15.44 -3.19
C TYR A 7 10.71 14.21 -3.06
N LEU A 8 9.69 14.13 -3.91
CA LEU A 8 8.76 12.98 -3.96
C LEU A 8 9.48 11.67 -4.31
N SER A 9 10.55 11.72 -5.11
CA SER A 9 11.36 10.56 -5.49
C SER A 9 12.41 10.16 -4.45
N THR A 10 12.50 10.84 -3.30
CA THR A 10 13.43 10.41 -2.24
C THR A 10 12.99 9.08 -1.62
N ALA A 11 13.95 8.23 -1.26
CA ALA A 11 13.69 6.89 -0.72
C ALA A 11 12.64 6.83 0.41
N PRO A 12 12.72 7.68 1.47
CA PRO A 12 11.72 7.63 2.54
C PRO A 12 10.32 8.08 2.09
N VAL A 13 10.22 9.03 1.15
CA VAL A 13 8.93 9.54 0.66
C VAL A 13 8.23 8.52 -0.22
N VAL A 14 8.98 7.90 -1.15
CA VAL A 14 8.45 6.81 -1.98
C VAL A 14 8.04 5.63 -1.11
N ALA A 15 8.86 5.26 -0.11
CA ALA A 15 8.53 4.17 0.81
C ALA A 15 7.23 4.46 1.60
N ALA A 16 7.07 5.67 2.13
CA ALA A 16 5.85 6.03 2.87
C ALA A 16 4.59 5.98 1.97
N ILE A 17 4.69 6.47 0.73
CA ILE A 17 3.58 6.41 -0.23
C ILE A 17 3.26 4.95 -0.57
N TRP A 18 4.27 4.15 -0.88
CA TRP A 18 4.10 2.75 -1.27
C TRP A 18 3.53 1.89 -0.14
N PHE A 19 4.14 1.96 1.05
CA PHE A 19 3.66 1.21 2.21
C PHE A 19 2.31 1.73 2.71
N GLY A 20 2.02 3.02 2.58
CA GLY A 20 0.70 3.57 2.88
C GLY A 20 -0.39 2.99 1.97
N LEU A 21 -0.14 2.93 0.66
CA LEU A 21 -1.05 2.32 -0.30
C LEU A 21 -1.19 0.80 -0.07
N LEU A 22 -0.06 0.10 0.17
CA LEU A 22 -0.06 -1.34 0.45
C LEU A 22 -0.82 -1.68 1.73
N ALA A 23 -0.56 -0.96 2.82
CA ALA A 23 -1.23 -1.15 4.10
C ALA A 23 -2.73 -0.86 3.99
N GLY A 24 -3.10 0.25 3.34
CA GLY A 24 -4.51 0.57 3.08
C GLY A 24 -5.21 -0.53 2.29
N SER A 25 -4.57 -1.04 1.23
CA SER A 25 -5.10 -2.17 0.46
C SER A 25 -5.29 -3.42 1.31
N LEU A 26 -4.27 -3.83 2.09
CA LEU A 26 -4.36 -5.00 2.98
C LEU A 26 -5.46 -4.86 4.05
N ILE A 27 -5.62 -3.66 4.61
CA ILE A 27 -6.66 -3.37 5.61
C ILE A 27 -8.04 -3.55 4.97
N GLU A 28 -8.26 -2.97 3.80
CA GLU A 28 -9.56 -3.07 3.11
C GLU A 28 -9.84 -4.50 2.65
N VAL A 29 -8.84 -5.23 2.16
CA VAL A 29 -8.97 -6.66 1.81
C VAL A 29 -9.42 -7.47 3.03
N ASN A 30 -8.77 -7.30 4.19
CA ASN A 30 -9.16 -8.00 5.42
C ASN A 30 -10.49 -7.49 6.01
N ARG A 31 -10.94 -6.27 5.67
CA ARG A 31 -12.27 -5.75 6.04
C ARG A 31 -13.38 -6.38 5.20
N PHE A 32 -13.16 -6.56 3.90
CA PHE A 32 -14.15 -7.15 2.99
C PHE A 32 -14.17 -8.68 3.03
N PHE A 33 -13.02 -9.30 3.26
CA PHE A 33 -12.84 -10.75 3.35
C PHE A 33 -12.20 -11.12 4.69
N PRO A 34 -12.94 -11.04 5.80
CA PRO A 34 -12.43 -11.41 7.10
C PRO A 34 -12.15 -12.92 7.18
N ASP A 35 -11.16 -13.29 8.00
CA ASP A 35 -10.88 -14.68 8.40
C ASP A 35 -10.51 -15.64 7.25
N ALA A 36 -9.77 -15.15 6.24
CA ALA A 36 -9.26 -15.95 5.14
C ALA A 36 -8.06 -16.83 5.56
N LEU A 37 -8.32 -18.01 6.12
CA LEU A 37 -7.29 -18.99 6.50
C LEU A 37 -6.69 -19.72 5.29
N LEU A 38 -7.51 -19.98 4.28
CA LEU A 38 -7.15 -20.60 3.01
C LEU A 38 -7.76 -19.78 1.88
N PHE A 39 -7.26 -19.93 0.66
CA PHE A 39 -7.76 -19.20 -0.52
C PHE A 39 -8.96 -19.93 -1.15
N PRO A 40 -10.22 -19.55 -0.90
CA PRO A 40 -11.38 -20.43 -1.15
C PRO A 40 -11.81 -20.54 -2.63
N PHE A 41 -10.99 -20.07 -3.58
CA PHE A 41 -11.33 -20.02 -5.01
C PHE A 41 -10.66 -21.12 -5.85
N PHE A 42 -10.23 -22.21 -5.21
CA PHE A 42 -9.78 -23.45 -5.86
C PHE A 42 -10.93 -24.44 -6.06
#